data_AF-A0A1I8JDF8-F1
#
_entry.id   AF-A0A1I8JDF8-F1
#
_cell.length_a   1.000
_cell.length_b   1.000
_cell.length_c   1.000
_cell.angle_alpha   90.00
_cell.angle_beta   90.00
_cell.angle_gamma   90.00
#
_symmetry.space_group_name_H-M   'P 1'
#
loop_
_entity.id
_entity.type
_entity.pdbx_description
1 polymer ?
#
loop_
_entity_poly.entity_id
_entity_poly.type
_entity_poly.pdbx_seq_one_letter_code
_entity_poly.pdbx_strand_id
1 'polypeptide(L)'
;DSSCRTAKQRLRRVLHWGPLIALFIIFYIAIYTSRLLLIWWPPLKSHSNLLHVAVYALEYYLVMSTYLKAMFWGPGFVPIGWRPIDLTDDQQLKSLLQWCSICKGYKAPRSHHCSRCGRCVTKMDHHCPWINACVGHRNHAQFTYFLLFAPLGCLHSAVIVSYCVYYTLFYPFYHQDSEFPTEDYAMMNLWEVLLAFFCLGLALGTTIAVGALFFVQLKSILRNRTGIEFWICDKADYRLECRHDSMTAHLSIDEAGQPPKFQYPYDLGRMRNFKQ
;
A
#
# COMPACT_ATOMS: atom_id res chain seq x y z
N ASP A 1 -15.15 -18.54 5.09
CA ASP A 1 -13.95 -17.88 4.50
C ASP A 1 -12.66 -18.62 4.89
N SER A 2 -12.44 -19.80 4.29
CA SER A 2 -11.55 -20.87 4.80
C SER A 2 -10.11 -20.86 4.25
N SER A 3 -9.76 -19.97 3.34
CA SER A 3 -8.49 -20.00 2.58
C SER A 3 -7.25 -19.52 3.36
N CYS A 4 -7.40 -19.13 4.63
CA CYS A 4 -6.29 -18.64 5.46
C CYS A 4 -6.24 -19.28 6.87
N ARG A 5 -6.74 -20.53 7.01
CA ARG A 5 -6.86 -21.20 8.32
C ARG A 5 -5.63 -22.02 8.70
N THR A 6 -4.94 -22.65 7.76
CA THR A 6 -3.84 -23.54 8.16
C THR A 6 -2.60 -22.73 8.54
N ALA A 7 -1.97 -23.08 9.66
CA ALA A 7 -0.68 -22.51 10.06
C ALA A 7 0.36 -22.60 8.93
N LYS A 8 0.34 -23.70 8.17
CA LYS A 8 1.18 -23.91 6.98
C LYS A 8 0.98 -22.85 5.89
N GLN A 9 -0.25 -22.45 5.59
CA GLN A 9 -0.51 -21.38 4.61
C GLN A 9 -0.07 -20.01 5.11
N ARG A 10 -0.28 -19.72 6.40
CA ARG A 10 0.21 -18.47 7.03
C ARG A 10 1.73 -18.41 7.01
N LEU A 11 2.40 -19.51 7.34
CA LEU A 11 3.85 -19.63 7.29
C LEU A 11 4.38 -19.44 5.86
N ARG A 12 3.80 -20.12 4.88
CA ARG A 12 4.14 -19.91 3.45
C ARG A 12 3.92 -18.48 2.99
N ARG A 13 2.94 -17.77 3.57
CA ARG A 13 2.72 -16.36 3.27
C ARG A 13 3.93 -15.53 3.70
N VAL A 14 4.34 -15.65 4.96
CA VAL A 14 5.45 -14.89 5.55
C VAL A 14 6.80 -15.25 4.93
N LEU A 15 7.03 -16.52 4.61
CA LEU A 15 8.31 -17.00 4.03
C LEU A 15 8.48 -16.69 2.54
N HIS A 16 7.51 -16.00 1.91
CA HIS A 16 7.70 -15.51 0.55
C HIS A 16 8.68 -14.34 0.53
N TRP A 17 9.47 -14.21 -0.54
CA TRP A 17 10.51 -13.18 -0.65
C TRP A 17 9.97 -11.76 -0.41
N GLY A 18 8.74 -11.47 -0.87
CA GLY A 18 8.13 -10.15 -0.72
C GLY A 18 7.96 -9.74 0.74
N PRO A 19 7.23 -10.52 1.57
CA PRO A 19 7.12 -10.23 2.99
C PRO A 19 8.45 -10.27 3.76
N LEU A 20 9.37 -11.18 3.40
CA LEU A 20 10.69 -11.20 4.03
C LEU A 20 11.47 -9.91 3.80
N ILE A 21 11.49 -9.40 2.57
CA ILE A 21 12.16 -8.13 2.25
C ILE A 21 11.45 -6.96 2.92
N ALA A 22 10.12 -6.90 2.87
CA ALA A 22 9.36 -5.83 3.50
C ALA A 22 9.60 -5.78 5.02
N LEU A 23 9.55 -6.94 5.69
CA LEU A 23 9.83 -7.05 7.12
C LEU A 23 11.28 -6.68 7.44
N PHE A 24 12.25 -7.12 6.63
CA PHE A 24 13.65 -6.72 6.79
C PHE A 24 13.80 -5.20 6.75
N ILE A 25 13.23 -4.53 5.75
CA ILE A 25 13.29 -3.06 5.62
C ILE A 25 12.65 -2.38 6.84
N ILE A 26 11.45 -2.81 7.23
CA ILE A 26 10.72 -2.24 8.37
C ILE A 26 11.53 -2.40 9.66
N PHE A 27 12.03 -3.61 9.95
CA PHE A 27 12.79 -3.87 11.17
C PHE A 27 14.16 -3.19 11.15
N TYR A 28 14.86 -3.17 10.02
CA TYR A 28 16.18 -2.53 9.92
C TYR A 28 16.08 -1.03 10.20
N ILE A 29 15.17 -0.32 9.51
CA ILE A 29 14.96 1.12 9.73
C ILE A 29 14.52 1.38 11.18
N ALA A 30 13.58 0.58 11.70
CA ALA A 30 13.06 0.74 13.06
C ALA A 30 14.13 0.58 14.14
N ILE A 31 14.91 -0.51 14.08
CA ILE A 31 15.96 -0.81 15.06
C ILE A 31 17.08 0.23 14.98
N TYR A 32 17.54 0.54 13.77
CA TYR A 32 18.64 1.47 13.56
C TYR A 32 18.29 2.88 14.05
N THR A 33 17.11 3.39 13.68
CA THR A 33 16.65 4.72 14.09
C THR A 33 16.34 4.77 15.59
N SER A 34 15.74 3.71 16.16
CA SER A 34 15.50 3.64 17.61
C SER A 34 16.81 3.73 18.40
N ARG A 35 17.87 3.06 17.91
CA ARG A 35 19.20 3.18 18.52
C ARG A 35 19.70 4.62 18.50
N LEU A 36 19.62 5.31 17.36
CA LEU A 36 20.02 6.72 17.27
C LEU A 36 19.18 7.62 18.18
N LEU A 37 17.86 7.42 18.20
CA LEU A 37 16.96 8.17 19.07
C LEU A 37 17.32 8.02 20.54
N LEU A 38 17.60 6.80 21.02
CA LEU A 38 17.94 6.57 22.42
C LEU A 38 19.29 7.17 22.82
N ILE A 39 20.23 7.29 21.88
CA ILE A 39 21.55 7.89 22.11
C ILE A 39 21.46 9.42 22.08
N TRP A 40 20.84 9.99 21.05
CA TRP A 40 20.86 11.44 20.77
C TRP A 40 19.72 12.19 21.47
N TRP A 41 18.58 11.53 21.69
CA TRP A 41 17.44 12.08 22.43
C TRP A 41 16.97 11.11 23.53
N PRO A 42 17.79 10.87 24.58
CA PRO A 42 17.42 9.96 25.65
C PRO A 42 16.09 10.40 26.30
N PRO A 43 15.11 9.49 26.45
CA PRO A 43 13.75 9.86 26.86
C PRO A 43 13.67 10.38 28.31
N LEU A 44 14.63 10.01 29.15
CA LEU A 44 14.67 10.45 30.56
C LEU A 44 15.28 11.86 30.75
N LYS A 45 15.92 12.43 29.71
CA LYS A 45 16.56 13.76 29.82
C LYS A 45 15.54 14.92 29.70
N SER A 46 14.42 14.73 29.00
CA SER A 46 13.40 15.79 28.80
C SER A 46 12.07 15.21 28.35
N HIS A 47 10.96 15.89 28.68
CA HIS A 47 9.62 15.59 28.15
C HIS A 47 9.57 15.65 26.62
N SER A 48 10.34 16.54 25.98
CA SER A 48 10.42 16.62 24.51
C SER A 48 11.04 15.35 23.92
N ASN A 49 12.09 14.82 24.55
CA ASN A 49 12.76 13.59 24.11
C ASN A 49 11.85 12.38 24.32
N LEU A 50 11.17 12.31 25.46
CA LEU A 50 10.16 11.28 25.72
C LEU A 50 9.07 11.30 24.64
N LEU A 51 8.54 12.50 24.32
CA LEU A 51 7.54 12.66 23.27
C LEU A 51 8.07 12.21 21.91
N HIS A 52 9.31 12.57 21.56
CA HIS A 52 9.94 12.19 20.29
C HIS A 52 10.05 10.67 20.13
N VAL A 53 10.54 9.99 21.18
CA VAL A 53 10.61 8.52 21.21
C VAL A 53 9.21 7.88 21.17
N ALA A 54 8.24 8.45 21.88
CA ALA A 54 6.86 7.95 21.89
C ALA A 54 6.17 8.09 20.52
N VAL A 55 6.37 9.21 19.83
CA VAL A 55 5.88 9.42 18.46
C VAL A 55 6.50 8.40 17.52
N TYR A 56 7.82 8.20 17.60
CA TYR A 56 8.50 7.20 16.77
C TYR A 56 7.97 5.77 17.01
N ALA A 57 7.78 5.41 18.28
CA ALA A 57 7.22 4.10 18.64
C ALA A 57 5.78 3.93 18.14
N LEU A 58 4.96 4.99 18.18
CA LEU A 58 3.61 4.98 17.63
C LEU A 58 3.61 4.80 16.10
N GLU A 59 4.45 5.55 15.38
CA GLU A 59 4.61 5.41 13.93
C GLU A 59 5.01 3.99 13.54
N TYR A 60 6.01 3.43 14.22
CA TYR A 60 6.44 2.04 14.00
C TYR A 60 5.29 1.05 14.26
N TYR A 61 4.55 1.23 15.35
CA TYR A 61 3.38 0.40 15.65
C TYR A 61 2.31 0.52 14.55
N LEU A 62 2.04 1.72 14.03
CA LEU A 62 1.09 1.94 12.95
C LEU A 62 1.54 1.25 11.65
N VAL A 63 2.82 1.39 11.27
CA VAL A 63 3.41 0.70 10.10
C VAL A 63 3.29 -0.82 10.24
N MET A 64 3.78 -1.37 11.35
CA MET A 64 3.76 -2.81 11.57
C MET A 64 2.34 -3.36 11.65
N SER A 65 1.46 -2.73 12.43
CA SER A 65 0.09 -3.22 12.62
C SER A 65 -0.72 -3.18 11.32
N THR A 66 -0.61 -2.12 10.52
CA THR A 66 -1.33 -2.01 9.24
C THR A 66 -0.77 -2.98 8.20
N TYR A 67 0.56 -3.16 8.14
CA TYR A 67 1.20 -4.16 7.28
C TYR A 67 0.71 -5.59 7.61
N LEU A 68 0.76 -5.97 8.89
CA LEU A 68 0.32 -7.31 9.32
C LEU A 68 -1.18 -7.52 9.10
N LYS A 69 -2.01 -6.50 9.33
CA LYS A 69 -3.46 -6.57 9.04
C LYS A 69 -3.71 -6.72 7.54
N ALA A 70 -3.04 -5.94 6.69
CA ALA A 70 -3.14 -6.06 5.23
C ALA A 70 -2.77 -7.47 4.75
N MET A 71 -1.71 -8.05 5.34
CA MET A 71 -1.24 -9.40 5.03
C MET A 71 -2.18 -10.51 5.54
N PHE A 72 -2.70 -10.41 6.77
CA PHE A 72 -3.36 -11.55 7.43
C PHE A 72 -4.88 -11.51 7.45
N TRP A 73 -5.54 -10.35 7.35
CA TRP A 73 -7.00 -10.28 7.29
C TRP A 73 -7.56 -10.94 6.04
N GLY A 74 -6.75 -10.98 4.97
CA GLY A 74 -7.11 -11.54 3.69
C GLY A 74 -8.00 -10.59 2.87
N PRO A 75 -8.09 -10.84 1.55
CA PRO A 75 -8.72 -9.90 0.62
C PRO A 75 -10.25 -9.91 0.64
N GLY A 76 -10.87 -10.92 1.25
CA GLY A 76 -12.28 -11.24 1.07
C GLY A 76 -12.48 -12.11 -0.17
N PHE A 77 -12.75 -13.40 0.02
CA PHE A 77 -12.98 -14.31 -1.10
C PHE A 77 -14.47 -14.52 -1.33
N VAL A 78 -14.83 -14.63 -2.61
CA VAL A 78 -16.17 -15.08 -2.99
C VAL A 78 -16.33 -16.54 -2.53
N PRO A 79 -17.48 -16.93 -1.94
CA PRO A 79 -17.79 -18.33 -1.63
C PRO A 79 -17.61 -19.23 -2.85
N ILE A 80 -17.09 -20.45 -2.64
CA ILE A 80 -16.99 -21.43 -3.73
C ILE A 80 -18.40 -21.80 -4.16
N GLY A 81 -18.64 -21.87 -5.47
CA GLY A 81 -19.97 -22.12 -6.01
C GLY A 81 -20.95 -20.97 -5.83
N TRP A 82 -20.49 -19.73 -5.59
CA TRP A 82 -21.38 -18.57 -5.43
C TRP A 82 -22.29 -18.38 -6.64
N ARG A 83 -23.56 -18.08 -6.34
CA ARG A 83 -24.62 -17.77 -7.31
C ARG A 83 -25.47 -16.60 -6.76
N PRO A 84 -25.91 -15.66 -7.59
CA PRO A 84 -26.92 -14.68 -7.21
C PRO A 84 -28.21 -15.34 -6.71
N ILE A 85 -28.89 -14.70 -5.75
CA ILE A 85 -30.10 -15.22 -5.08
C ILE A 85 -31.28 -15.27 -6.06
N ASP A 86 -31.47 -14.23 -6.87
CA ASP A 86 -32.62 -14.07 -7.77
C ASP A 86 -32.34 -14.54 -9.21
N LEU A 87 -31.55 -15.60 -9.36
CA LEU A 87 -31.17 -16.16 -10.68
C LEU A 87 -32.31 -16.91 -11.39
N THR A 88 -33.51 -16.94 -10.82
CA THR A 88 -34.66 -17.69 -11.34
C THR A 88 -35.14 -17.05 -12.64
N ASP A 89 -34.80 -17.72 -13.75
CA ASP A 89 -35.30 -17.60 -15.12
C ASP A 89 -35.03 -16.35 -15.97
N ASP A 90 -34.32 -15.33 -15.47
CA ASP A 90 -33.84 -14.26 -16.36
C ASP A 90 -32.59 -14.71 -17.17
N GLN A 91 -32.84 -15.16 -18.40
CA GLN A 91 -31.79 -15.57 -19.34
C GLN A 91 -30.89 -14.40 -19.78
N GLN A 92 -31.42 -13.17 -19.79
CA GLN A 92 -30.66 -11.98 -20.14
C GLN A 92 -29.66 -11.66 -19.02
N LEU A 93 -30.09 -11.71 -17.75
CA LEU A 93 -29.19 -11.54 -16.60
C LEU A 93 -28.11 -12.63 -16.58
N LYS A 94 -28.47 -13.89 -16.83
CA LYS A 94 -27.51 -15.01 -16.93
C LYS A 94 -26.45 -14.76 -18.00
N SER A 95 -26.80 -14.15 -19.14
CA SER A 95 -25.87 -13.84 -20.22
C SER A 95 -24.82 -12.78 -19.85
N LEU A 96 -25.14 -11.92 -18.88
CA LEU A 96 -24.26 -10.84 -18.39
C LEU A 96 -23.30 -11.31 -17.28
N LEU A 97 -23.57 -12.45 -16.65
CA LEU A 97 -22.76 -12.96 -15.54
C LEU A 97 -21.53 -13.73 -16.03
N GLN A 98 -20.39 -13.46 -15.40
CA GLN A 98 -19.15 -14.19 -15.69
C GLN A 98 -19.03 -15.45 -14.83
N TRP A 99 -18.78 -16.59 -15.46
CA TRP A 99 -18.50 -17.85 -14.77
C TRP A 99 -17.01 -18.02 -14.45
N CYS A 100 -16.69 -18.60 -13.30
CA CYS A 100 -15.35 -19.06 -12.94
C CYS A 100 -15.32 -20.58 -12.84
N SER A 101 -14.62 -21.24 -13.77
CA SER A 101 -14.50 -22.70 -13.79
C SER A 101 -13.78 -23.27 -12.56
N ILE A 102 -12.73 -22.60 -12.08
CA ILE A 102 -11.94 -23.04 -10.91
C ILE A 102 -12.76 -22.97 -9.62
N CYS A 103 -13.52 -21.88 -9.41
CA CYS A 103 -14.38 -21.71 -8.23
C CYS A 103 -15.77 -22.35 -8.39
N LYS A 104 -16.06 -22.92 -9.58
CA LYS A 104 -17.34 -23.57 -9.93
C LYS A 104 -18.58 -22.71 -9.62
N GLY A 105 -18.47 -21.40 -9.84
CA GLY A 105 -19.53 -20.43 -9.52
C GLY A 105 -19.41 -19.16 -10.35
N TYR A 106 -20.42 -18.30 -10.27
CA TYR A 106 -20.38 -16.98 -10.89
C TYR A 106 -19.42 -16.06 -10.13
N LYS A 107 -18.85 -15.09 -10.85
CA LYS A 107 -18.13 -13.98 -10.24
C LYS A 107 -19.15 -13.00 -9.69
N ALA A 108 -19.07 -12.72 -8.39
CA ALA A 108 -19.82 -11.62 -7.78
C ALA A 108 -19.44 -10.27 -8.43
N PRO A 109 -20.29 -9.24 -8.35
CA PRO A 109 -19.96 -7.91 -8.85
C PRO A 109 -18.59 -7.44 -8.36
N ARG A 110 -17.80 -6.87 -9.28
CA ARG A 110 -16.43 -6.36 -9.02
C ARG A 110 -15.44 -7.43 -8.52
N SER A 111 -15.77 -8.72 -8.64
CA SER A 111 -14.87 -9.80 -8.23
C SER A 111 -14.09 -10.37 -9.42
N HIS A 112 -12.83 -10.74 -9.17
CA HIS A 112 -11.96 -11.30 -10.18
C HIS A 112 -11.24 -12.54 -9.63
N HIS A 113 -10.96 -13.51 -10.51
CA HIS A 113 -10.21 -14.70 -10.13
C HIS A 113 -8.72 -14.39 -10.11
N CYS A 114 -8.07 -14.59 -8.96
CA CYS A 114 -6.62 -14.50 -8.86
C CYS A 114 -6.02 -15.90 -8.98
N SER A 115 -5.25 -16.15 -10.04
CA SER A 115 -4.56 -17.42 -10.26
C SER A 115 -3.56 -17.75 -9.14
N ARG A 116 -2.86 -16.75 -8.59
CA ARG A 116 -1.93 -16.92 -7.47
C ARG A 116 -2.63 -17.35 -6.18
N CYS A 117 -3.82 -16.81 -5.91
CA CYS A 117 -4.61 -17.20 -4.74
C CYS A 117 -5.51 -18.42 -4.99
N GLY A 118 -5.72 -18.82 -6.26
CA GLY A 118 -6.61 -19.91 -6.66
C GLY A 118 -8.09 -19.66 -6.34
N ARG A 119 -8.50 -18.40 -6.17
CA ARG A 119 -9.83 -18.01 -5.69
C ARG A 119 -10.30 -16.69 -6.31
N CYS A 120 -11.62 -16.54 -6.45
CA CYS A 120 -12.24 -15.26 -6.74
C CYS A 120 -12.19 -14.33 -5.51
N VAL A 121 -11.71 -13.12 -5.72
CA VAL A 121 -11.53 -12.07 -4.69
C VAL A 121 -12.58 -10.98 -4.91
N THR A 122 -13.28 -10.57 -3.85
CA THR A 122 -14.26 -9.47 -3.91
C THR A 122 -13.57 -8.12 -4.02
N LYS A 123 -14.09 -7.22 -4.89
CA LYS A 123 -13.48 -5.90 -5.20
C LYS A 123 -11.96 -6.02 -5.40
N MET A 124 -11.53 -6.99 -6.21
CA MET A 124 -10.11 -7.32 -6.38
C MET A 124 -9.38 -6.13 -7.01
N ASP A 125 -8.33 -5.65 -6.35
CA ASP A 125 -7.47 -4.62 -6.90
C ASP A 125 -6.29 -5.24 -7.63
N HIS A 126 -5.42 -5.94 -6.90
CA HIS A 126 -4.28 -6.65 -7.48
C HIS A 126 -3.80 -7.77 -6.55
N HIS A 127 -2.90 -8.61 -7.06
CA HIS A 127 -2.13 -9.52 -6.22
C HIS A 127 -0.80 -8.85 -5.86
N CYS A 128 -0.58 -8.58 -4.57
CA CYS A 128 0.60 -7.86 -4.11
C CYS A 128 1.67 -8.85 -3.63
N PRO A 129 2.85 -8.90 -4.28
CA PRO A 129 3.91 -9.82 -3.87
C PRO A 129 4.48 -9.46 -2.49
N TRP A 130 4.47 -8.18 -2.09
CA TRP A 130 5.03 -7.66 -0.84
C TRP A 130 4.28 -8.09 0.42
N ILE A 131 3.01 -8.46 0.29
CA ILE A 131 2.20 -9.07 1.37
C ILE A 131 1.84 -10.53 1.06
N ASN A 132 2.28 -11.06 -0.08
CA ASN A 132 1.92 -12.37 -0.62
C ASN A 132 0.42 -12.70 -0.47
N ALA A 133 -0.40 -11.73 -0.86
CA ALA A 133 -1.85 -11.77 -0.77
C ALA A 133 -2.46 -10.81 -1.79
N CYS A 134 -3.71 -11.06 -2.18
CA CYS A 134 -4.47 -10.04 -2.89
C CYS A 134 -4.78 -8.85 -1.99
N VAL A 135 -4.86 -7.69 -2.62
CA VAL A 135 -5.55 -6.51 -2.09
C VAL A 135 -6.96 -6.55 -2.66
N GLY A 136 -7.96 -6.58 -1.79
CA GLY A 136 -9.37 -6.66 -2.15
C GLY A 136 -10.25 -6.01 -1.08
N HIS A 137 -11.55 -6.18 -1.20
CA HIS A 137 -12.55 -5.48 -0.37
C HIS A 137 -12.21 -5.45 1.13
N ARG A 138 -11.78 -6.57 1.70
CA ARG A 138 -11.63 -6.72 3.16
C ARG A 138 -10.34 -6.13 3.73
N ASN A 139 -9.26 -6.06 2.94
CA ASN A 139 -7.95 -5.59 3.41
C ASN A 139 -7.46 -4.30 2.73
N HIS A 140 -8.21 -3.76 1.76
CA HIS A 140 -7.81 -2.57 1.01
C HIS A 140 -7.52 -1.37 1.93
N ALA A 141 -8.38 -1.10 2.92
CA ALA A 141 -8.16 -0.01 3.86
C ALA A 141 -6.84 -0.15 4.65
N GLN A 142 -6.55 -1.37 5.16
CA GLN A 142 -5.31 -1.63 5.92
C GLN A 142 -4.08 -1.53 5.02
N PHE A 143 -4.18 -1.97 3.78
CA PHE A 143 -3.12 -1.79 2.78
C PHE A 143 -2.87 -0.30 2.51
N THR A 144 -3.91 0.50 2.33
CA THR A 144 -3.79 1.95 2.11
C THR A 144 -3.21 2.67 3.34
N TYR A 145 -3.59 2.28 4.57
CA TYR A 145 -2.98 2.84 5.78
C TYR A 145 -1.50 2.49 5.89
N PHE A 146 -1.09 1.28 5.51
CA PHE A 146 0.32 0.93 5.42
C PHE A 146 1.05 1.84 4.41
N LEU A 147 0.47 2.08 3.24
CA LEU A 147 1.03 2.99 2.24
C LEU A 147 1.10 4.46 2.72
N LEU A 148 0.27 4.85 3.68
CA LEU A 148 0.32 6.18 4.30
C LEU A 148 1.40 6.26 5.38
N PHE A 149 1.39 5.34 6.35
CA PHE A 149 2.27 5.43 7.52
C PHE A 149 3.72 5.05 7.22
N ALA A 150 3.96 4.11 6.29
CA ALA A 150 5.32 3.69 5.93
C ALA A 150 6.19 4.86 5.42
N PRO A 151 5.76 5.67 4.42
CA PRO A 151 6.58 6.79 3.97
C PRO A 151 6.72 7.90 5.02
N LEU A 152 5.73 8.11 5.89
CA LEU A 152 5.81 9.08 6.99
C LEU A 152 6.88 8.67 8.03
N GLY A 153 6.83 7.42 8.52
CA GLY A 153 7.83 6.90 9.45
C GLY A 153 9.24 6.81 8.83
N CYS A 154 9.33 6.50 7.53
CA CYS A 154 10.60 6.53 6.80
C CYS A 154 11.15 7.95 6.63
N LEU A 155 10.30 8.95 6.37
CA LEU A 155 10.71 10.35 6.29
C LEU A 155 11.23 10.84 7.65
N HIS A 156 10.53 10.52 8.74
CA HIS A 156 10.99 10.83 10.10
C HIS A 156 12.34 10.17 10.40
N SER A 157 12.50 8.88 10.06
CA SER A 157 13.77 8.17 10.19
C SER A 157 14.89 8.80 9.36
N ALA A 158 14.61 9.22 8.12
CA ALA A 158 15.57 9.87 7.25
C ALA A 158 16.06 11.21 7.83
N VAL A 159 15.19 11.99 8.45
CA VAL A 159 15.56 13.25 9.13
C VAL A 159 16.49 12.98 10.31
N ILE A 160 16.14 12.02 11.18
CA ILE A 160 16.97 11.63 12.33
C ILE A 160 18.35 11.16 11.88
N VAL A 161 18.40 10.21 10.94
CA VAL A 161 19.66 9.64 10.45
C VAL A 161 20.52 10.71 9.78
N SER A 162 19.92 11.58 8.95
CA SER A 162 20.65 12.66 8.28
C SER A 162 21.25 13.64 9.28
N TYR A 163 20.51 13.98 10.35
CA TYR A 163 21.02 14.84 11.41
C TYR A 163 22.23 14.22 12.13
N CYS A 164 22.13 12.95 12.54
CA CYS A 164 23.22 12.25 13.23
C CYS A 164 24.48 12.10 12.34
N VAL A 165 24.29 11.79 11.04
CA VAL A 165 25.39 11.70 10.07
C VAL A 165 26.03 13.07 9.85
N TYR A 166 25.23 14.11 9.61
CA TYR A 166 25.73 15.47 9.46
C TYR A 166 26.57 15.87 10.67
N TYR A 167 26.03 15.75 11.87
CA TYR A 167 26.75 16.13 13.07
C TYR A 167 28.05 15.33 13.21
N THR A 168 28.03 14.01 13.02
CA THR A 168 29.26 13.19 13.12
C THR A 168 30.34 13.61 12.11
N LEU A 169 29.96 13.89 10.86
CA LEU A 169 30.92 14.24 9.81
C LEU A 169 31.48 15.66 9.96
N PHE A 170 30.66 16.59 10.42
CA PHE A 170 31.03 18.01 10.48
C PHE A 170 31.49 18.49 11.86
N TYR A 171 31.21 17.75 12.94
CA TYR A 171 31.62 18.09 14.30
C TYR A 171 33.12 18.40 14.45
N PRO A 172 34.06 17.58 13.89
CA PRO A 172 35.49 17.87 14.01
C PRO A 172 35.92 19.19 13.37
N PHE A 173 35.21 19.66 12.33
CA PHE A 173 35.54 20.90 11.63
C PHE A 173 35.05 22.14 12.38
N TYR A 174 33.91 22.04 13.08
CA TYR A 174 33.37 23.17 13.84
C TYR A 174 34.00 23.34 15.22
N HIS A 175 34.59 22.28 15.76
CA HIS A 175 35.15 22.25 17.11
C HIS A 175 36.67 22.10 17.15
N GLN A 176 37.35 22.34 16.03
CA GLN A 176 38.81 22.27 15.92
C GLN A 176 39.53 23.25 16.86
N ASP A 177 38.90 24.39 17.18
CA ASP A 177 39.47 25.46 18.02
C ASP A 177 38.79 25.60 19.40
N SER A 178 37.89 24.68 19.77
CA SER A 178 37.14 24.78 21.03
C SER A 178 37.74 23.90 22.13
N GLU A 179 38.18 24.50 23.25
CA GLU A 179 38.63 23.82 24.47
C GLU A 179 37.49 23.13 25.27
N PHE A 180 36.27 23.12 24.74
CA PHE A 180 35.12 22.55 25.43
C PHE A 180 35.16 21.02 25.41
N PRO A 181 34.98 20.34 26.57
CA PRO A 181 35.04 18.90 26.64
C PRO A 181 33.93 18.26 25.81
N THR A 182 34.29 17.18 25.10
CA THR A 182 33.47 16.34 24.19
C THR A 182 32.41 15.51 24.92
N GLU A 183 31.81 16.06 25.97
CA GLU A 183 30.88 15.34 26.82
C GLU A 183 29.53 15.18 26.07
N ASP A 184 29.11 13.91 25.92
CA ASP A 184 27.78 13.41 25.53
C ASP A 184 27.45 13.11 24.05
N TYR A 185 28.24 13.47 23.04
CA TYR A 185 27.91 13.08 21.65
C TYR A 185 28.62 11.80 21.24
N ALA A 186 27.86 10.73 21.00
CA ALA A 186 28.39 9.47 20.49
C ALA A 186 28.88 9.63 19.05
N MET A 187 30.17 9.88 18.90
CA MET A 187 30.83 9.90 17.59
C MET A 187 30.71 8.53 16.92
N MET A 188 30.18 8.50 15.71
CA MET A 188 30.01 7.25 14.96
C MET A 188 31.33 6.83 14.33
N ASN A 189 31.69 5.56 14.46
CA ASN A 189 32.83 5.01 13.72
C ASN A 189 32.47 4.79 12.24
N LEU A 190 33.47 4.48 11.39
CA LEU A 190 33.27 4.28 9.96
C LEU A 190 32.17 3.25 9.64
N TRP A 191 32.10 2.16 10.40
CA TRP A 191 31.10 1.12 10.16
C TRP A 191 29.68 1.59 10.47
N GLU A 192 29.52 2.35 11.55
CA GLU A 192 28.24 2.96 11.90
C GLU A 192 27.79 4.00 10.87
N VAL A 193 28.73 4.78 10.32
CA VAL A 193 28.42 5.72 9.23
C VAL A 193 27.93 4.97 7.99
N LEU A 194 28.58 3.85 7.62
CA LEU A 194 28.13 3.02 6.49
C LEU A 194 26.74 2.43 6.72
N LEU A 195 26.44 1.92 7.92
CA LEU A 195 25.12 1.43 8.30
C LEU A 195 24.05 2.53 8.30
N ALA A 196 24.43 3.76 8.69
CA ALA A 196 23.57 4.94 8.59
C ALA A 196 23.22 5.28 7.15
N PHE A 197 24.21 5.30 6.24
CA PHE A 197 23.93 5.53 4.82
C PHE A 197 23.04 4.44 4.22
N PHE A 198 23.23 3.19 4.61
CA PHE A 198 22.33 2.11 4.20
C PHE A 198 20.91 2.31 4.75
N CYS A 199 20.76 2.68 6.02
CA CYS A 199 19.46 3.02 6.62
C CYS A 199 18.78 4.19 5.91
N LEU A 200 19.55 5.24 5.63
CA LEU A 200 19.08 6.44 4.93
C LEU A 200 18.62 6.10 3.52
N GLY A 201 19.39 5.29 2.79
CA GLY A 201 19.02 4.80 1.45
C GLY A 201 17.72 4.00 1.46
N LEU A 202 17.55 3.08 2.42
CA LEU A 202 16.31 2.32 2.58
C LEU A 202 15.12 3.23 2.93
N ALA A 203 15.31 4.19 3.83
CA ALA A 203 14.28 5.12 4.26
C ALA A 203 13.81 6.02 3.10
N LEU A 204 14.74 6.69 2.39
CA LEU A 204 14.43 7.55 1.25
C LEU A 204 13.82 6.75 0.09
N GLY A 205 14.38 5.59 -0.23
CA GLY A 205 13.84 4.70 -1.27
C GLY A 205 12.42 4.25 -0.96
N THR A 206 12.14 3.89 0.30
CA THR A 206 10.79 3.52 0.75
C THR A 206 9.84 4.71 0.69
N THR A 207 10.25 5.89 1.15
CA THR A 207 9.44 7.11 1.10
C THR A 207 9.01 7.44 -0.34
N ILE A 208 9.92 7.36 -1.30
CA ILE A 208 9.61 7.64 -2.71
C ILE A 208 8.73 6.55 -3.31
N ALA A 209 9.16 5.29 -3.23
CA ALA A 209 8.48 4.18 -3.90
C ALA A 209 7.09 3.90 -3.31
N VAL A 210 7.00 3.79 -1.98
CA VAL A 210 5.72 3.52 -1.28
C VAL A 210 4.83 4.75 -1.28
N GLY A 211 5.41 5.96 -1.17
CA GLY A 211 4.67 7.21 -1.31
C GLY A 211 4.00 7.35 -2.68
N ALA A 212 4.69 7.02 -3.77
CA ALA A 212 4.09 7.00 -5.10
C ALA A 212 2.90 6.03 -5.20
N LEU A 213 3.02 4.84 -4.61
CA LEU A 213 1.93 3.86 -4.55
C LEU A 213 0.73 4.37 -3.73
N PHE A 214 0.97 5.11 -2.64
CA PHE A 214 -0.10 5.75 -1.87
C PHE A 214 -0.92 6.70 -2.74
N PHE A 215 -0.27 7.57 -3.52
CA PHE A 215 -0.98 8.50 -4.40
C PHE A 215 -1.81 7.78 -5.47
N VAL A 216 -1.29 6.69 -6.04
CA VAL A 216 -2.04 5.85 -6.99
C VAL A 216 -3.28 5.27 -6.33
N GLN A 217 -3.13 4.67 -5.14
CA GLN A 217 -4.25 4.06 -4.42
C GLN A 217 -5.27 5.10 -3.94
N LEU A 218 -4.83 6.29 -3.50
CA LEU A 218 -5.71 7.39 -3.12
C LEU A 218 -6.57 7.84 -4.31
N LYS A 219 -5.96 7.95 -5.51
CA LYS A 219 -6.69 8.28 -6.74
C LYS A 219 -7.73 7.21 -7.09
N SER A 220 -7.38 5.94 -6.93
CA SER A 220 -8.29 4.79 -7.10
C SER A 220 -9.48 4.85 -6.15
N ILE A 221 -9.22 5.13 -4.85
CA ILE A 221 -10.27 5.28 -3.83
C ILE A 221 -11.20 6.45 -4.16
N LEU A 222 -10.66 7.63 -4.48
CA LEU A 222 -11.46 8.82 -4.77
C LEU A 222 -12.35 8.66 -6.01
N ARG A 223 -12.01 7.73 -6.91
CA ARG A 223 -12.79 7.38 -8.11
C ARG A 223 -13.61 6.11 -7.97
N ASN A 224 -13.52 5.42 -6.83
CA ASN A 224 -14.11 4.10 -6.57
C ASN A 224 -13.78 3.06 -7.66
N ARG A 225 -12.57 3.12 -8.22
CA ARG A 225 -12.08 2.22 -9.27
C ARG A 225 -10.87 1.46 -8.76
N THR A 226 -10.92 0.14 -8.84
CA THR A 226 -9.74 -0.73 -8.68
C THR A 226 -8.84 -0.63 -9.92
N GLY A 227 -7.61 -1.12 -9.82
CA GLY A 227 -6.68 -1.21 -10.97
C GLY A 227 -7.26 -2.03 -12.13
N ILE A 228 -8.01 -3.09 -11.83
CA ILE A 228 -8.70 -3.91 -12.85
C ILE A 228 -9.82 -3.10 -13.51
N GLU A 229 -10.63 -2.39 -12.72
CA GLU A 229 -11.74 -1.59 -13.23
C GLU A 229 -11.27 -0.39 -14.05
N PHE A 230 -10.13 0.22 -13.68
CA PHE A 230 -9.51 1.26 -14.48
C PHE A 230 -9.26 0.78 -15.92
N TRP A 231 -8.66 -0.40 -16.08
CA TRP A 231 -8.41 -0.99 -17.40
C TRP A 231 -9.70 -1.40 -18.14
N ILE A 232 -10.72 -1.86 -17.41
CA ILE A 232 -12.03 -2.18 -18.00
C ILE A 232 -12.69 -0.91 -18.57
N CYS A 233 -12.67 0.20 -17.81
CA CYS A 233 -13.21 1.47 -18.27
C CYS A 233 -12.45 2.01 -19.48
N ASP A 234 -11.12 2.00 -19.43
CA ASP A 234 -10.25 2.47 -20.53
C ASP A 234 -10.52 1.69 -21.83
N LYS A 235 -10.69 0.37 -21.72
CA LYS A 235 -11.08 -0.48 -22.85
C LYS A 235 -12.50 -0.22 -23.35
N ALA A 236 -13.42 0.17 -22.47
CA ALA A 236 -14.78 0.52 -22.84
C ALA A 236 -14.81 1.85 -23.60
N ASP A 237 -14.08 2.85 -23.11
CA ASP A 237 -13.90 4.16 -23.76
C ASP A 237 -13.29 4.00 -25.15
N TYR A 238 -12.18 3.25 -25.28
CA TYR A 238 -11.55 2.96 -26.58
C TYR A 238 -12.51 2.32 -27.59
N ARG A 239 -13.41 1.42 -27.14
CA ARG A 239 -14.41 0.79 -28.03
C ARG A 239 -15.51 1.75 -28.46
N LEU A 240 -15.83 2.76 -27.64
CA LEU A 240 -16.81 3.79 -28.00
C LEU A 240 -16.19 4.75 -29.02
N GLU A 241 -14.94 5.14 -28.82
CA GLU A 241 -14.16 5.95 -29.77
C GLU A 241 -14.05 5.26 -31.14
N CYS A 242 -13.61 3.99 -31.20
CA CYS A 242 -13.53 3.28 -32.48
C CYS A 242 -14.90 3.13 -33.17
N ARG A 243 -16.01 2.99 -32.42
CA ARG A 243 -17.35 2.95 -33.02
C ARG A 243 -17.71 4.29 -33.64
N HIS A 244 -17.44 5.38 -32.93
CA HIS A 244 -17.66 6.74 -33.41
C HIS A 244 -16.90 7.01 -34.71
N ASP A 245 -15.65 6.53 -34.82
CA ASP A 245 -14.83 6.69 -36.02
C ASP A 245 -15.28 5.81 -37.20
N SER A 246 -15.91 4.67 -36.92
CA SER A 246 -16.29 3.66 -37.95
C SER A 246 -17.72 3.81 -38.51
N MET A 247 -18.63 4.47 -37.80
CA MET A 247 -20.03 4.59 -38.20
C MET A 247 -20.62 5.89 -37.60
N THR A 248 -20.93 6.85 -38.47
CA THR A 248 -21.62 8.12 -38.18
C THR A 248 -20.86 9.17 -37.33
N ALA A 249 -20.07 10.01 -37.98
CA ALA A 249 -19.62 11.32 -37.45
C ALA A 249 -20.77 12.35 -37.24
N HIS A 250 -22.04 11.93 -37.36
CA HIS A 250 -23.22 12.80 -37.27
C HIS A 250 -24.19 12.44 -36.15
N LEU A 251 -23.97 11.37 -35.38
CA LEU A 251 -24.91 10.94 -34.33
C LEU A 251 -24.15 10.57 -33.05
N SER A 252 -24.50 11.26 -31.96
CA SER A 252 -24.02 11.12 -30.57
C SER A 252 -22.70 11.83 -30.22
N ILE A 253 -22.61 13.11 -30.56
CA ILE A 253 -21.79 14.05 -29.79
C ILE A 253 -22.58 14.42 -28.54
N ASP A 254 -21.97 14.45 -27.36
CA ASP A 254 -22.63 15.01 -26.18
C ASP A 254 -22.92 16.51 -26.37
N GLU A 255 -23.73 17.12 -25.50
CA GLU A 255 -24.06 18.56 -25.59
C GLU A 255 -22.83 19.49 -25.61
N ALA A 256 -21.65 18.97 -25.24
CA ALA A 256 -20.38 19.68 -25.18
C ALA A 256 -19.43 19.37 -26.36
N GLY A 257 -19.87 18.59 -27.35
CA GLY A 257 -19.05 18.30 -28.53
C GLY A 257 -18.00 17.19 -28.33
N GLN A 258 -18.09 16.38 -27.26
CA GLN A 258 -17.15 15.30 -26.96
C GLN A 258 -17.72 13.91 -27.32
N PRO A 259 -16.85 12.92 -27.63
CA PRO A 259 -17.26 11.55 -27.86
C PRO A 259 -17.89 10.93 -26.59
N PRO A 260 -18.85 10.00 -26.74
CA PRO A 260 -19.54 9.39 -25.62
C PRO A 260 -18.57 8.58 -24.75
N LYS A 261 -18.49 8.92 -23.45
CA LYS A 261 -17.66 8.21 -22.48
C LYS A 261 -18.44 7.12 -21.74
N PHE A 262 -17.76 6.04 -21.38
CA PHE A 262 -18.33 4.98 -20.57
C PHE A 262 -18.69 5.49 -19.17
N GLN A 263 -19.98 5.41 -18.84
CA GLN A 263 -20.46 5.78 -17.50
C GLN A 263 -20.15 4.65 -16.51
N TYR A 264 -19.18 4.90 -15.63
CA TYR A 264 -18.80 3.92 -14.62
C TYR A 264 -19.81 3.90 -13.44
N PRO A 265 -20.54 2.78 -13.22
CA PRO A 265 -21.72 2.76 -12.35
C PRO A 265 -21.41 2.88 -10.86
N TYR A 266 -20.15 2.73 -10.45
CA TYR A 266 -19.74 2.79 -9.04
C TYR A 266 -19.14 4.16 -8.65
N ASP A 267 -19.07 5.14 -9.55
CA ASP A 267 -18.65 6.49 -9.20
C ASP A 267 -19.80 7.27 -8.57
N LEU A 268 -19.72 7.49 -7.25
CA LEU A 268 -20.71 8.20 -6.46
C LEU A 268 -20.26 9.65 -6.16
N GLY A 269 -19.14 10.10 -6.71
CA GLY A 269 -18.49 11.36 -6.35
C GLY A 269 -17.55 11.22 -5.15
N ARG A 270 -16.48 12.04 -5.14
CA ARG A 270 -15.27 11.87 -4.32
C ARG A 270 -15.54 11.53 -2.84
N MET A 271 -16.42 12.27 -2.17
CA MET A 271 -16.69 12.07 -0.74
C MET A 271 -17.47 10.78 -0.46
N ARG A 272 -18.42 10.41 -1.32
CA ARG A 272 -19.16 9.15 -1.18
C ARG A 272 -18.27 7.96 -1.55
N ASN A 273 -17.41 8.11 -2.55
CA ASN A 273 -16.42 7.11 -2.92
C ASN A 273 -15.43 6.82 -1.80
N PHE A 274 -14.93 7.85 -1.11
CA PHE A 274 -14.02 7.67 0.03
C PHE A 274 -14.66 6.93 1.21
N LYS A 275 -15.97 7.08 1.41
CA LYS A 275 -16.72 6.39 2.48
C LYS A 275 -17.02 4.91 2.18
N GLN A 276 -16.82 4.45 0.95
CA GLN A 276 -17.12 3.08 0.48
C GLN A 276 -15.95 2.11 0.66
#